data_AF-A0A929CNE9-F1
#
_entry.id   AF-A0A929CNE9-F1
#
_cell.length_a   1.000
_cell.length_b   1.000
_cell.length_c   1.000
_cell.angle_alpha   90.00
_cell.angle_beta   90.00
_cell.angle_gamma   90.00
#
_symmetry.space_group_name_H-M   'P 1'
#
loop_
_entity.id
_entity.type
_entity.pdbx_description
1 polymer ?
#
loop_
_entity_poly.entity_id
_entity_poly.type
_entity_poly.pdbx_seq_one_letter_code
_entity_poly.pdbx_strand_id
1 'polypeptide(L)' 'LKNAPHTLEMLTANEWDFPYSRSSAAYPLDYIQGNKFWPSVRRVDDAYGDRNLICTCAPIEAYIEV' A
#
# COMPACT_ATOMS: atom_id res chain seq x y z
N LEU A 1 -4.24 -5.49 -13.19
CA LEU A 1 -3.57 -4.43 -12.38
C LEU A 1 -4.50 -3.85 -11.30
N LYS A 2 -5.00 -4.67 -10.36
CA LYS A 2 -5.96 -4.20 -9.33
C LYS A 2 -5.35 -3.99 -7.94
N ASN A 3 -4.17 -4.55 -7.68
CA ASN A 3 -3.59 -4.64 -6.34
C ASN A 3 -2.38 -3.71 -6.12
N ALA A 4 -2.07 -2.83 -7.07
CA ALA A 4 -1.06 -1.80 -6.90
C ALA A 4 -1.62 -0.62 -6.07
N PRO A 5 -0.78 0.12 -5.32
CA PRO A 5 0.66 -0.07 -5.13
C PRO A 5 1.02 -1.19 -4.14
N HIS A 6 2.25 -1.71 -4.25
CA HIS A 6 2.82 -2.73 -3.37
C HIS A 6 3.88 -2.09 -2.45
N THR A 7 3.58 -2.05 -1.15
CA THR A 7 4.47 -1.48 -0.13
C THR A 7 5.61 -2.45 0.21
N LEU A 8 6.68 -1.93 0.81
CA LEU A 8 7.79 -2.77 1.29
C LEU A 8 7.30 -3.85 2.26
N GLU A 9 6.51 -3.44 3.27
CA GLU A 9 5.93 -4.33 4.29
C GLU A 9 5.17 -5.52 3.68
N MET A 10 4.31 -5.24 2.70
CA MET A 10 3.51 -6.26 2.01
C MET A 10 4.40 -7.28 1.27
N LEU A 11 5.50 -6.82 0.68
CA LEU A 11 6.41 -7.69 -0.07
C LEU A 11 7.31 -8.51 0.84
N THR A 12 7.64 -8.01 2.02
CA THR A 12 8.47 -8.69 3.02
C THR A 12 7.67 -9.54 4.01
N ALA A 13 6.34 -9.51 3.95
CA ALA A 13 5.48 -10.39 4.75
C ALA A 13 5.83 -11.87 4.51
N ASN A 14 5.63 -12.72 5.52
CA ASN A 14 5.91 -14.16 5.42
C ASN A 14 5.03 -14.83 4.36
N GLU A 15 3.73 -14.50 4.37
CA GLU A 15 2.72 -15.06 3.48
C GLU A 15 2.50 -14.18 2.24
N TRP A 16 2.04 -14.81 1.15
CA TRP A 16 1.81 -14.11 -0.12
C TRP A 16 0.68 -14.75 -0.92
N ASP A 17 -0.51 -14.16 -0.77
CA ASP A 17 -1.77 -14.71 -1.29
C ASP A 17 -2.17 -14.11 -2.65
N PHE A 18 -1.20 -13.65 -3.43
CA PHE A 18 -1.46 -13.08 -4.76
C PHE A 18 -1.13 -14.08 -5.86
N PRO A 19 -1.94 -14.13 -6.94
CA PRO A 19 -1.73 -15.06 -8.05
C PRO A 19 -0.57 -14.66 -8.99
N TYR A 20 0.36 -13.81 -8.51
CA TYR A 20 1.54 -13.35 -9.22
C TYR A 20 2.69 -13.22 -8.22
N SER A 21 3.95 -13.28 -8.68
CA SER A 21 5.10 -13.26 -7.78
C SER A 21 5.34 -11.90 -7.13
N ARG A 22 6.02 -11.89 -5.98
CA ARG A 22 6.56 -10.67 -5.35
C ARG A 22 7.48 -9.90 -6.29
N SER A 23 8.29 -10.61 -7.08
CA SER A 23 9.20 -10.01 -8.06
C SER A 23 8.43 -9.23 -9.13
N SER A 24 7.39 -9.84 -9.71
CA SER A 24 6.54 -9.17 -10.71
C SER A 24 5.80 -7.95 -10.14
N ALA A 25 5.52 -7.93 -8.83
CA ALA A 25 4.92 -6.79 -8.15
C ALA A 25 5.94 -5.67 -7.85
N ALA A 26 7.14 -6.02 -7.40
CA ALA A 26 8.16 -5.07 -6.97
C ALA A 26 9.04 -4.55 -8.12
N TYR A 27 9.39 -5.41 -9.06
CA TYR A 27 10.35 -5.18 -10.15
C TYR A 27 9.78 -5.63 -11.50
N PRO A 28 8.67 -5.03 -11.98
CA PRO A 28 8.07 -5.41 -13.26
C PRO A 28 8.95 -5.08 -14.48
N LEU A 29 9.98 -4.24 -14.32
CA LEU A 29 10.92 -3.80 -15.36
C LEU A 29 12.34 -3.78 -14.80
N ASP A 30 13.33 -4.15 -15.60
CA ASP A 30 14.72 -4.35 -15.14
C ASP A 30 15.35 -3.10 -14.52
N TYR A 31 15.10 -1.93 -15.11
CA TYR A 31 15.71 -0.67 -14.63
C TYR A 31 15.25 -0.27 -13.22
N ILE A 32 14.15 -0.84 -12.72
CA ILE A 32 13.63 -0.54 -11.37
C ILE A 32 14.54 -1.13 -10.29
N GLN A 33 15.32 -2.18 -10.61
CA GLN A 33 16.22 -2.83 -9.64
C GLN A 33 17.32 -1.90 -9.14
N GLY A 34 17.84 -1.00 -9.99
CA GLY A 34 18.94 -0.10 -9.64
C GLY A 34 18.52 1.13 -8.83
N ASN A 35 17.23 1.48 -8.83
CA ASN A 35 16.70 2.63 -8.09
C ASN A 35 15.23 2.41 -7.72
N LYS A 36 15.00 1.58 -6.69
CA LYS A 36 13.66 1.23 -6.24
C LYS A 36 13.07 2.31 -5.34
N PHE A 37 12.05 3.00 -5.83
CA PHE A 37 11.16 3.81 -4.98
C PHE A 37 10.07 2.94 -4.35
N TRP A 38 9.88 3.08 -3.05
CA TRP A 38 8.89 2.33 -2.27
C TRP A 38 7.64 3.17 -2.00
N PRO A 39 6.45 2.70 -2.41
CA PRO A 39 5.20 3.26 -1.91
C PRO A 39 5.12 3.09 -0.39
N SER A 40 4.81 4.17 0.32
CA SER A 40 4.67 4.17 1.78
C SER A 40 3.35 3.56 2.27
N VAL A 41 2.30 3.66 1.45
CA VAL A 41 0.95 3.15 1.78
C VAL A 41 0.34 2.39 0.61
N ARG A 42 -0.68 1.58 0.91
CA ARG A 42 -1.52 0.89 -0.07
C ARG A 42 -2.46 1.89 -0.76
N ARG A 43 -3.30 1.39 -1.69
CA ARG A 43 -4.31 2.22 -2.34
C ARG A 43 -5.25 2.80 -1.27
N VAL A 44 -5.42 4.12 -1.31
CA VAL A 44 -6.33 4.86 -0.42
C VAL A 44 -7.79 4.54 -0.77
N ASP A 45 -8.66 4.50 0.24
CA ASP A 45 -10.11 4.42 0.06
C ASP A 45 -10.69 5.84 0.01
N ASP A 46 -10.87 6.33 -1.22
CA ASP A 46 -11.39 7.69 -1.46
C ASP A 46 -12.83 7.85 -0.95
N ALA A 47 -13.68 6.83 -1.15
CA ALA A 47 -15.09 6.90 -0.79
C ALA A 47 -15.31 6.89 0.72
N TYR A 48 -14.45 6.20 1.48
CA TYR A 48 -14.47 6.28 2.94
C TYR A 48 -14.07 7.68 3.41
N GLY A 49 -13.03 8.28 2.80
CA GLY A 49 -12.59 9.64 3.12
C GLY A 49 -13.68 10.70 2.89
N ASP A 50 -14.39 10.60 1.77
CA ASP A 50 -15.50 11.52 1.45
C ASP A 50 -16.69 11.38 2.42
N ARG A 51 -16.94 10.17 2.94
CA ARG A 51 -18.03 9.91 3.90
C ARG A 51 -17.64 10.25 5.35
N ASN A 52 -16.35 10.27 5.67
CA ASN A 52 -15.81 10.50 7.02
C ASN A 52 -14.81 11.66 7.00
N LEU A 53 -15.31 12.87 6.73
CA LEU A 53 -14.47 14.04 6.56
C LEU A 53 -13.72 14.41 7.85
N ILE A 54 -12.42 14.16 7.85
CA ILE A 54 -11.48 14.52 8.92
C ILE A 54 -10.43 15.46 8.33
N CYS A 55 -10.48 16.73 8.72
CA CYS A 55 -9.60 17.78 8.21
C CYS A 55 -8.75 18.47 9.30
N THR A 56 -8.62 17.82 10.46
CA THR A 56 -7.78 18.28 11.58
C THR A 56 -6.86 17.16 12.03
N CYS A 57 -5.77 17.53 12.69
CA CYS A 57 -4.78 16.57 13.17
C CYS A 57 -5.18 15.97 14.53
N ALA A 58 -6.37 15.38 14.66
CA ALA A 58 -6.65 14.63 15.88
C ALA A 58 -5.77 13.37 15.94
N PRO A 59 -5.52 12.82 17.14
CA PRO A 59 -4.68 11.64 17.32
C PRO A 59 -5.22 10.47 16.49
N ILE A 60 -4.33 9.62 15.93
CA ILE A 60 -4.73 8.48 15.09
C ILE A 60 -5.66 7.52 15.86
N GLU A 61 -5.46 7.43 17.18
CA GLU A 61 -6.24 6.63 18.11
C GLU A 61 -7.72 6.99 18.10
N ALA A 62 -8.08 8.23 17.75
CA ALA A 62 -9.48 8.66 17.64
C ALA A 62 -10.20 8.04 16.42
N TYR A 63 -9.47 7.39 15.51
CA TYR A 63 -9.97 6.87 14.23
C TYR A 63 -9.76 5.36 14.07
N ILE A 64 -9.13 4.70 15.04
CA ILE A 64 -9.00 3.25 15.06
C ILE A 64 -10.28 2.68 15.68
N GLU A 65 -11.11 2.01 14.89
CA GLU A 65 -12.29 1.28 15.40
C GLU A 65 -11.84 0.13 16.34
N VAL A 66 -12.57 -0.08 17.44
CA VAL A 66 -12.36 -1.17 18.42
C VAL A 66 -12.97 -2.48 17.93
#